data_AF-A0A953GCL4-F1
#
_entry.id   AF-A0A953GCL4-F1
#
_cell.length_a   1.000
_cell.length_b   1.000
_cell.length_c   1.000
_cell.angle_alpha   90.00
_cell.angle_beta   90.00
_cell.angle_gamma   90.00
#
_symmetry.space_group_name_H-M   'P 1'
#
loop_
_entity.id
_entity.type
_entity.pdbx_description
1 polymer ?
#
loop_
_entity_poly.entity_id
_entity_poly.type
_entity_poly.pdbx_seq_one_letter_code
_entity_poly.pdbx_strand_id
1 'polypeptide(L)'
;MKAENNCKEEAGKIMPVVDYNKCEAKGPCIEVCPYDVFEMQKISDEEFSKLTFIEKLKTRVHGREKAVVINPNLCQSCGLCVTACPEKAIKLTKWNT
;
A
#
# COMPACT_ATOMS: atom_id res chain seq x y z
N MET A 1 5.78 -21.05 8.55
CA MET A 1 4.62 -21.66 7.88
C MET A 1 4.10 -20.70 6.82
N LYS A 2 3.88 -21.14 5.58
CA LYS A 2 3.20 -20.35 4.55
C LYS A 2 1.70 -20.57 4.71
N ALA A 3 0.93 -19.48 4.78
CA ALA A 3 -0.52 -19.53 4.91
C ALA A 3 -1.15 -20.23 3.70
N GLU A 4 -2.21 -20.99 3.96
CA GLU A 4 -2.98 -21.75 2.99
C GLU A 4 -3.90 -20.78 2.24
N ASN A 5 -3.74 -20.70 0.92
CA ASN A 5 -4.33 -19.65 0.08
C ASN A 5 -5.81 -19.95 -0.19
N ASN A 6 -6.71 -19.43 0.64
CA ASN A 6 -8.16 -19.55 0.44
C ASN A 6 -8.76 -18.44 -0.46
N CYS A 7 -7.94 -17.82 -1.31
CA CYS A 7 -8.39 -16.75 -2.20
C CYS A 7 -8.98 -17.35 -3.49
N LYS A 8 -10.24 -16.98 -3.79
CA LYS A 8 -11.02 -17.49 -4.93
C LYS A 8 -10.66 -16.85 -6.28
N GLU A 9 -9.84 -15.80 -6.28
CA GLU A 9 -9.54 -14.97 -7.45
C GLU A 9 -8.08 -15.11 -7.88
N GLU A 10 -7.83 -15.05 -9.19
CA GLU A 10 -6.49 -15.11 -9.76
C GLU A 10 -5.63 -13.91 -9.32
N ALA A 11 -4.35 -14.16 -9.07
CA ALA A 11 -3.37 -13.16 -8.72
C ALA A 11 -3.42 -11.95 -9.69
N GLY A 12 -3.37 -10.74 -9.15
CA GLY A 12 -3.38 -9.52 -9.94
C GLY A 12 -4.75 -9.06 -10.48
N LYS A 13 -5.83 -9.85 -10.39
CA LYS A 13 -7.19 -9.32 -10.74
C LYS A 13 -7.65 -8.23 -9.78
N ILE A 14 -7.28 -8.37 -8.52
CA ILE A 14 -7.55 -7.42 -7.45
C ILE A 14 -6.21 -7.00 -6.83
N MET A 15 -5.96 -5.70 -6.81
CA MET A 15 -4.69 -5.11 -6.39
C MET A 15 -4.90 -4.06 -5.29
N PRO A 16 -3.91 -3.83 -4.42
CA PRO A 16 -3.99 -2.75 -3.46
C PRO A 16 -3.76 -1.40 -4.12
N VAL A 17 -4.47 -0.39 -3.63
CA VAL A 17 -4.19 1.02 -3.87
C VAL A 17 -3.91 1.67 -2.52
N VAL A 18 -2.85 2.48 -2.48
CA VAL A 18 -2.43 3.22 -1.29
C VAL A 18 -2.80 4.68 -1.45
N ASP A 19 -3.59 5.20 -0.52
CA ASP A 19 -3.89 6.63 -0.42
C ASP A 19 -2.71 7.34 0.26
N TYR A 20 -1.92 8.08 -0.52
CA TYR A 20 -0.77 8.81 0.02
C TYR A 20 -1.14 9.98 0.93
N ASN A 21 -2.41 10.43 0.90
CA ASN A 21 -2.93 11.38 1.88
C ASN A 21 -3.26 10.73 3.23
N LYS A 22 -3.09 9.41 3.37
CA LYS A 22 -3.27 8.70 4.63
C LYS A 22 -2.07 7.86 5.03
N CYS A 23 -1.25 7.43 4.08
CA CYS A 23 -0.09 6.62 4.40
C CYS A 23 0.96 7.44 5.17
N GLU A 24 1.31 7.02 6.39
CA GLU A 24 2.33 7.66 7.24
C GLU A 24 3.61 6.79 7.35
N ALA A 25 3.91 5.99 6.31
CA ALA A 25 5.14 5.18 6.20
C ALA A 25 5.43 4.23 7.38
N LYS A 26 4.41 3.72 8.07
CA LYS A 26 4.60 2.92 9.30
C LYS A 26 5.17 1.52 9.08
N GLY A 27 4.99 0.92 7.89
CA GLY A 27 5.57 -0.41 7.57
C GLY A 27 4.69 -1.67 7.67
N PRO A 28 3.60 -1.78 8.46
CA PRO A 28 2.90 -3.07 8.64
C PRO A 28 2.45 -3.77 7.36
N CYS A 29 2.11 -3.03 6.31
CA CYS A 29 1.72 -3.60 5.02
C CYS A 29 2.83 -4.43 4.37
N ILE A 30 4.10 -4.09 4.59
CA ILE A 30 5.25 -4.86 4.10
C ILE A 30 5.41 -6.11 4.95
N GLU A 31 5.37 -5.96 6.27
CA GLU A 31 5.57 -7.06 7.22
C GLU A 31 4.53 -8.18 7.06
N VAL A 32 3.28 -7.81 6.81
CA VAL A 32 2.18 -8.79 6.69
C VAL A 32 1.96 -9.30 5.27
N CYS A 33 2.63 -8.73 4.26
CA CYS A 33 2.44 -9.17 2.88
C CYS A 33 3.40 -10.32 2.54
N PRO A 34 2.90 -11.55 2.34
CA PRO A 34 3.78 -12.70 2.06
C PRO A 34 4.17 -12.80 0.57
N TYR A 35 3.89 -11.78 -0.23
CA TYR A 35 4.00 -11.77 -1.70
C TYR A 35 4.82 -10.59 -2.22
N ASP A 36 5.51 -9.86 -1.35
CA ASP A 36 6.41 -8.76 -1.72
C ASP A 36 5.75 -7.70 -2.63
N VAL A 37 4.47 -7.39 -2.36
CA VAL A 37 3.67 -6.44 -3.17
C VAL A 37 4.09 -4.99 -2.92
N PHE A 38 4.63 -4.70 -1.73
CA PHE A 38 4.90 -3.35 -1.24
C PHE A 38 6.39 -3.11 -0.99
N GLU A 39 6.82 -1.86 -1.20
CA GLU A 39 8.11 -1.34 -0.75
C GLU A 39 7.93 0.04 -0.10
N MET A 40 8.78 0.43 0.86
CA MET A 40 8.83 1.83 1.31
C MET A 40 9.77 2.60 0.39
N GLN A 41 9.26 3.66 -0.24
CA GLN A 41 10.06 4.51 -1.09
C GLN A 41 9.72 5.98 -0.84
N LYS A 42 10.69 6.85 -1.12
CA LYS A 42 10.47 8.30 -1.13
C LYS A 42 9.66 8.68 -2.37
N ILE A 43 8.57 9.40 -2.16
CA ILE A 43 7.72 9.85 -3.27
C ILE A 43 8.35 11.00 -4.06
N SER A 44 8.00 11.09 -5.35
CA SER A 44 8.50 12.14 -6.24
C SER A 44 7.96 13.52 -5.85
N ASP A 45 8.56 14.59 -6.38
CA ASP A 45 8.04 15.94 -6.16
C ASP A 45 6.65 16.13 -6.77
N GLU A 46 6.35 15.46 -7.90
CA GLU A 46 5.01 15.46 -8.49
C GLU A 46 4.00 14.79 -7.58
N GLU A 47 4.32 13.64 -7.00
CA GLU A 47 3.45 12.95 -6.04
C GLU A 47 3.28 13.75 -4.75
N PHE A 48 4.35 14.33 -4.24
CA PHE A 48 4.30 15.24 -3.10
C PHE A 48 3.42 16.46 -3.39
N SER A 49 3.46 17.01 -4.61
CA SER A 49 2.66 18.17 -4.99
C SER A 49 1.15 17.89 -4.94
N LYS A 50 0.74 16.62 -5.13
CA LYS A 50 -0.66 16.17 -5.09
C LYS A 50 -1.20 15.96 -3.67
N LEU A 51 -0.34 15.96 -2.65
CA LEU A 51 -0.76 15.80 -1.26
C LEU A 51 -1.54 17.01 -0.74
N THR A 52 -2.44 16.78 0.21
CA THR A 52 -3.11 17.86 0.95
C THR A 52 -2.08 18.68 1.75
N PHE A 53 -2.46 19.91 2.13
CA PHE A 53 -1.58 20.80 2.88
C PHE A 53 -1.11 20.19 4.21
N ILE A 54 -2.02 19.53 4.93
CA ILE A 54 -1.71 18.89 6.22
C ILE A 54 -0.72 17.73 6.00
N GLU A 55 -0.92 16.93 4.96
CA GLU A 55 -0.08 15.77 4.69
C GLU A 55 1.30 16.18 4.18
N LYS A 56 1.41 17.28 3.42
CA LYS A 56 2.71 17.89 3.09
C LYS A 56 3.50 18.29 4.33
N LEU A 57 2.82 18.77 5.37
CA LEU A 57 3.46 19.13 6.63
C LEU A 57 3.91 17.89 7.42
N LYS A 58 3.01 16.90 7.59
CA LYS A 58 3.30 15.65 8.30
C LYS A 58 4.41 14.84 7.62
N THR A 59 4.35 14.67 6.30
CA THR A 59 5.30 13.84 5.57
C THR A 59 6.72 14.44 5.57
N ARG A 60 6.88 15.75 5.81
CA ARG A 60 8.21 16.38 5.96
C ARG A 60 8.97 15.89 7.18
N VAL A 61 8.27 15.55 8.28
CA VAL A 61 8.90 14.96 9.47
C VAL A 61 9.10 13.45 9.36
N HIS A 62 8.48 12.83 8.36
CA HIS A 62 8.53 11.39 8.06
C HIS A 62 9.24 11.06 6.74
N GLY A 63 10.23 11.88 6.34
CA GLY A 63 11.14 11.56 5.24
C GLY A 63 10.55 11.61 3.81
N ARG A 64 9.27 11.99 3.66
CA ARG A 64 8.51 11.85 2.40
C ARG A 64 8.40 10.41 1.90
N GLU A 65 8.44 9.43 2.80
CA GLU A 65 8.30 8.02 2.42
C GLU A 65 6.82 7.61 2.37
N LYS A 66 6.50 6.64 1.51
CA LYS A 66 5.19 5.99 1.39
C LYS A 66 5.36 4.52 1.04
N ALA A 67 4.32 3.74 1.34
CA ALA A 67 4.20 2.38 0.83
C ALA A 67 3.83 2.43 -0.66
N VAL A 68 4.73 1.98 -1.54
CA VAL A 68 4.53 1.90 -2.99
C VAL A 68 4.19 0.47 -3.36
N VAL A 69 3.22 0.29 -4.26
CA VAL A 69 2.82 -1.02 -4.79
C VAL A 69 3.72 -1.35 -5.99
N ILE A 70 4.78 -2.14 -5.75
CA ILE A 70 5.80 -2.45 -6.76
C ILE A 70 5.47 -3.71 -7.56
N ASN A 71 4.80 -4.68 -6.95
CA ASN A 71 4.45 -5.96 -7.58
C ASN A 71 2.95 -6.23 -7.53
N PRO A 72 2.11 -5.37 -8.16
CA PRO A 72 0.66 -5.48 -8.07
C PRO A 72 0.12 -6.84 -8.57
N ASN A 73 0.78 -7.44 -9.56
CA ASN A 73 0.41 -8.74 -10.14
C ASN A 73 0.61 -9.93 -9.19
N LEU A 74 1.42 -9.77 -8.13
CA LEU A 74 1.62 -10.81 -7.12
C LEU A 74 0.54 -10.77 -6.03
N CYS A 75 -0.30 -9.73 -6.01
CA CYS A 75 -1.37 -9.60 -5.03
C CYS A 75 -2.38 -10.74 -5.17
N GLN A 76 -2.53 -11.52 -4.10
CA GLN A 76 -3.53 -12.58 -3.97
C GLN A 76 -4.84 -12.09 -3.33
N SER A 77 -5.01 -10.79 -3.12
CA SER A 77 -6.22 -10.20 -2.52
C SER A 77 -6.61 -10.73 -1.13
N CYS A 78 -5.64 -11.17 -0.33
CA CYS A 78 -5.85 -11.72 1.01
C CYS A 78 -6.34 -10.70 2.06
N GLY A 79 -6.19 -9.39 1.82
CA GLY A 79 -6.66 -8.33 2.71
C GLY A 79 -5.80 -8.05 3.95
N LEU A 80 -4.70 -8.79 4.18
CA LEU A 80 -3.83 -8.61 5.36
C LEU A 80 -3.30 -7.17 5.49
N CYS A 81 -2.84 -6.58 4.39
CA CYS A 81 -2.34 -5.20 4.36
C CYS A 81 -3.42 -4.16 4.71
N VAL A 82 -4.68 -4.42 4.34
CA VAL A 82 -5.81 -3.53 4.67
C VAL A 82 -6.07 -3.56 6.17
N THR A 83 -6.12 -4.76 6.76
CA THR A 83 -6.33 -4.93 8.21
C THR A 83 -5.18 -4.38 9.05
N ALA A 84 -3.94 -4.58 8.59
CA ALA A 84 -2.75 -4.16 9.35
C ALA A 84 -2.47 -2.65 9.28
N CYS A 85 -3.03 -1.92 8.33
CA CYS A 85 -2.74 -0.50 8.15
C CYS A 85 -3.45 0.36 9.22
N PRO A 86 -2.72 0.97 10.18
CA PRO A 86 -3.34 1.76 11.25
C PRO A 86 -4.03 3.03 10.74
N GLU A 87 -3.56 3.57 9.61
CA GLU A 87 -4.11 4.78 8.99
C GLU A 87 -5.27 4.49 8.03
N LYS A 88 -5.63 3.22 7.83
CA LYS A 88 -6.66 2.80 6.85
C LYS A 88 -6.38 3.38 5.45
N ALA A 89 -5.11 3.43 5.08
CA ALA A 89 -4.64 4.03 3.82
C ALA A 89 -4.75 3.08 2.62
N ILE A 90 -5.01 1.79 2.84
CA ILE A 90 -4.96 0.76 1.80
C ILE A 90 -6.36 0.24 1.50
N LYS A 91 -6.68 0.10 0.22
CA LYS A 91 -7.89 -0.58 -0.27
C LYS A 91 -7.53 -1.59 -1.34
N LEU A 92 -8.31 -2.66 -1.45
CA LEU A 92 -8.24 -3.58 -2.58
C LEU A 92 -9.27 -3.15 -3.64
N THR A 93 -8.84 -3.07 -4.89
CA THR A 93 -9.70 -2.72 -6.03
C THR A 93 -9.42 -3.63 -7.22
N LYS A 94 -10.40 -3.79 -8.10
CA LYS A 94 -10.17 -4.42 -9.41
C LYS A 94 -9.24 -3.53 -10.23
N TRP A 95 -8.32 -4.16 -10.94
CA TRP A 95 -7.47 -3.47 -11.90
C TRP A 95 -8.27 -3.17 -13.17
N ASN A 96 -8.33 -1.90 -13.58
CA ASN A 96 -8.99 -1.43 -14.81
C ASN A 96 -10.42 -1.94 -15.06
N THR A 97 -11.39 -1.51 -14.23
CA THR A 97 -12.81 -1.48 -14.61
C THR A 97 -13.36 -0.07 -14.44
#